data_AF-A0A1Y4RW47-F1
#
_entry.id   AF-A0A1Y4RW47-F1
#
_cell.length_a   1.000
_cell.length_b   1.000
_cell.length_c   1.000
_cell.angle_alpha   90.00
_cell.angle_beta   90.00
_cell.angle_gamma   90.00
#
_symmetry.space_group_name_H-M   'P 1'
#
loop_
_entity.id
_entity.type
_entity.pdbx_description
1 polymer ?
#
loop_
_entity_poly.entity_id
_entity_poly.type
_entity_poly.pdbx_seq_one_letter_code
_entity_poly.pdbx_strand_id
1 'polypeptide(L)'
;MKRAIACLIDSAIIETIFKLIVSGIVTHNTPYTGVLLSISLLVFHVGYFFLADWGWDGCSIGKKLTRIRTIVPPDKRNLYLATHGTLKTIFLAFFPITMIYYIIKKRLPYDAWYGITVVKK
;
A
#
# COMPACT_ATOMS: atom_id res chain seq x y z
N MET A 1 0.83 6.78 14.08
CA MET A 1 -0.07 7.70 13.36
C MET A 1 0.47 8.04 11.98
N LYS A 2 1.69 8.60 11.85
CA LYS A 2 2.31 8.93 10.55
C LYS A 2 2.26 7.81 9.50
N ARG A 3 2.42 6.54 9.88
CA ARG A 3 2.30 5.40 8.95
C ARG A 3 0.89 5.16 8.41
N ALA A 4 -0.13 5.29 9.25
CA ALA A 4 -1.51 5.19 8.80
C ALA A 4 -1.84 6.34 7.84
N ILE A 5 -1.39 7.55 8.16
CA ILE A 5 -1.52 8.73 7.30
C ILE A 5 -0.79 8.51 5.97
N ALA A 6 0.45 8.02 5.99
CA ALA A 6 1.21 7.68 4.79
C ALA A 6 0.47 6.67 3.91
N CYS A 7 -0.10 5.64 4.53
CA CYS A 7 -0.89 4.61 3.85
C CYS A 7 -2.15 5.21 3.20
N LEU A 8 -2.87 6.08 3.92
CA LEU A 8 -4.05 6.77 3.37
C LEU A 8 -3.70 7.70 2.21
N ILE A 9 -2.58 8.43 2.30
CA ILE A 9 -2.09 9.27 1.20
C ILE A 9 -1.77 8.41 -0.03
N ASP A 10 -1.02 7.31 0.15
CA ASP A 10 -0.71 6.39 -0.94
C ASP A 10 -2.00 5.83 -1.57
N SER A 11 -2.97 5.40 -0.76
CA SER A 11 -4.26 4.89 -1.25
C SER A 11 -5.05 5.94 -2.02
N ALA A 12 -5.10 7.18 -1.55
CA ALA A 12 -5.79 8.27 -2.24
C ALA A 12 -5.15 8.57 -3.60
N ILE A 13 -3.81 8.55 -3.69
CA ILE A 13 -3.07 8.72 -4.95
C ILE A 13 -3.40 7.59 -5.91
N ILE A 14 -3.32 6.34 -5.45
CA ILE A 14 -3.63 5.13 -6.23
C ILE A 14 -5.06 5.22 -6.79
N GLU A 15 -6.04 5.47 -5.93
CA GLU A 15 -7.44 5.56 -6.34
C GLU A 15 -7.68 6.70 -7.34
N THR A 16 -7.05 7.85 -7.12
CA THR A 16 -7.20 9.01 -8.02
C THR A 16 -6.64 8.69 -9.40
N ILE A 17 -5.43 8.12 -9.47
CA ILE A 17 -4.80 7.72 -10.73
C ILE A 17 -5.64 6.63 -11.42
N PHE A 18 -6.08 5.62 -10.66
CA PHE A 18 -6.91 4.54 -11.20
C PHE A 18 -8.23 5.07 -11.78
N LYS A 19 -8.93 5.95 -11.05
CA LYS A 19 -10.18 6.59 -11.52
C LYS A 19 -9.95 7.41 -12.78
N LEU A 20 -8.84 8.14 -12.89
CA LEU A 20 -8.48 8.88 -14.09
C LEU A 20 -8.27 7.95 -15.30
N ILE A 21 -7.49 6.88 -15.13
CA ILE A 21 -7.27 5.87 -16.18
C ILE A 21 -8.60 5.25 -16.61
N VAL A 22 -9.41 4.78 -15.66
CA VAL A 22 -10.72 4.17 -15.95
C VAL A 22 -11.64 5.16 -16.65
N SER A 23 -11.68 6.43 -16.25
CA SER A 23 -12.52 7.45 -16.89
C SER A 23 -12.20 7.64 -18.37
N GLY A 24 -10.92 7.59 -18.76
CA GLY A 24 -10.49 7.67 -20.16
C GLY A 24 -10.73 6.38 -20.97
N ILE A 25 -10.89 5.24 -20.30
CA ILE A 25 -11.21 3.96 -20.96
C ILE A 25 -12.74 3.79 -21.10
N VAL A 26 -13.51 4.19 -20.09
CA VAL A 26 -14.99 4.10 -20.12
C VAL A 26 -15.60 4.97 -21.22
N THR A 27 -14.92 6.06 -21.62
CA THR A 27 -15.27 6.83 -22.84
C THR A 27 -15.24 6.00 -24.14
N HIS A 28 -14.65 4.79 -24.13
CA HIS A 28 -14.60 3.86 -25.27
C HIS A 28 -15.64 2.71 -25.22
N ASN A 29 -16.77 2.86 -24.51
CA ASN A 29 -17.92 1.92 -24.54
C ASN A 29 -17.57 0.44 -24.22
N THR A 30 -16.59 0.19 -23.36
CA THR A 30 -16.28 -1.18 -22.91
C THR A 30 -17.10 -1.52 -21.67
N PRO A 31 -17.93 -2.59 -21.68
CA PRO A 31 -18.72 -2.98 -20.52
C PRO A 31 -17.82 -3.62 -19.45
N TYR A 32 -17.36 -2.82 -18.50
CA TYR A 32 -16.67 -3.33 -17.31
C TYR A 32 -17.69 -3.62 -16.21
N THR A 33 -17.67 -4.86 -15.69
CA THR A 33 -18.45 -5.21 -14.49
C THR A 33 -17.78 -4.60 -13.25
N GLY A 34 -18.57 -4.24 -12.23
CA GLY A 34 -18.06 -3.67 -10.98
C GLY A 34 -17.04 -4.58 -10.26
N VAL A 35 -17.15 -5.89 -10.44
CA VAL A 35 -16.20 -6.88 -9.91
C VAL A 35 -14.82 -6.76 -10.58
N LEU A 36 -14.78 -6.66 -11.91
CA LEU A 36 -13.52 -6.54 -12.66
C LEU A 36 -12.78 -5.24 -12.31
N LEU A 37 -13.52 -4.14 -12.16
CA LEU A 37 -12.97 -2.86 -11.68
C LEU A 37 -12.37 -2.98 -10.27
N SER A 38 -13.06 -3.68 -9.37
CA SER A 38 -12.60 -3.89 -8.00
C SER A 38 -11.32 -4.72 -7.94
N ILE A 39 -11.26 -5.82 -8.71
CA ILE A 39 -10.05 -6.66 -8.82
C ILE A 39 -8.90 -5.86 -9.43
N SER A 40 -9.17 -5.07 -10.47
CA SER A 40 -8.15 -4.24 -11.13
C SER A 40 -7.56 -3.21 -10.17
N LEU A 41 -8.39 -2.58 -9.33
CA LEU A 41 -7.92 -1.65 -8.30
C LEU A 41 -7.00 -2.36 -7.28
N LEU A 42 -7.34 -3.58 -6.85
CA LEU A 42 -6.49 -4.37 -5.95
C LEU A 42 -5.13 -4.68 -6.59
N VAL A 43 -5.11 -5.09 -7.85
CA VAL A 43 -3.87 -5.33 -8.61
C VAL A 43 -3.04 -4.05 -8.70
N PHE A 44 -3.68 -2.91 -8.97
CA PHE A 44 -3.02 -1.61 -9.05
C PHE A 44 -2.40 -1.20 -7.71
N HIS A 45 -3.09 -1.48 -6.60
CA HIS A 45 -2.56 -1.28 -5.24
C HIS A 45 -1.32 -2.12 -4.97
N VAL A 46 -1.37 -3.42 -5.28
CA VAL A 46 -0.23 -4.33 -5.10
C VAL A 46 0.95 -3.88 -5.95
N GLY A 47 0.70 -3.54 -7.22
CA GLY A 47 1.73 -3.06 -8.16
C GLY A 47 2.40 -1.78 -7.67
N TYR A 48 1.64 -0.78 -7.22
CA TYR A 48 2.21 0.47 -6.69
C TYR A 48 3.12 0.20 -5.48
N PHE A 49 2.67 -0.60 -4.51
CA PHE A 49 3.49 -0.88 -3.33
C PHE A 49 4.71 -1.72 -3.65
N PHE A 50 4.59 -2.70 -4.54
CA PHE A 50 5.72 -3.48 -5.05
C PHE A 50 6.77 -2.57 -5.70
N LEU A 51 6.35 -1.69 -6.62
CA LEU A 51 7.25 -0.74 -7.28
C LEU A 51 7.89 0.23 -6.28
N ALA A 52 7.14 0.69 -5.28
CA ALA A 52 7.69 1.56 -4.25
C ALA A 52 8.71 0.85 -3.36
N ASP A 53 8.49 -0.43 -3.06
CA ASP A 53 9.42 -1.22 -2.26
C ASP A 53 10.68 -1.59 -3.06
N TRP A 54 10.53 -1.94 -4.33
CA TRP A 54 11.64 -2.30 -5.22
C TRP A 54 12.45 -1.08 -5.69
N GLY A 55 11.79 -0.05 -6.20
CA GLY A 55 12.43 1.12 -6.82
C GLY A 55 12.81 2.25 -5.86
N TRP A 56 12.16 2.36 -4.70
CA TRP A 56 12.44 3.42 -3.71
C TRP A 56 12.79 2.87 -2.33
N ASP A 57 13.28 1.63 -2.25
CA ASP A 57 13.78 1.03 -1.01
C ASP A 57 12.75 1.10 0.14
N GLY A 58 11.50 0.79 -0.20
CA GLY A 58 10.38 0.85 0.75
C GLY A 58 9.83 2.24 1.01
N CYS A 59 10.29 3.28 0.32
CA CYS A 59 9.90 4.67 0.56
C CYS A 59 8.86 5.16 -0.46
N SER A 60 7.59 4.85 -0.20
CA SER A 60 6.44 5.35 -0.99
C SER A 60 6.23 6.86 -0.85
N ILE A 61 5.41 7.44 -1.74
CA ILE A 61 5.13 8.88 -1.75
C ILE A 61 4.56 9.36 -0.41
N GLY A 62 3.59 8.63 0.15
CA GLY A 62 3.03 8.95 1.46
C GLY A 62 4.06 8.89 2.59
N LYS A 63 5.02 7.96 2.53
CA LYS A 63 6.11 7.87 3.50
C LYS A 63 7.07 9.06 3.37
N LYS A 64 7.39 9.50 2.15
CA LYS A 64 8.17 10.72 1.88
C LYS A 64 7.48 11.96 2.46
N LEU A 65 6.19 12.14 2.20
CA LEU A 65 5.40 13.29 2.69
C LEU A 65 5.30 13.33 4.23
N THR A 66 5.19 12.16 4.86
CA THR A 66 5.13 12.06 6.34
C THR A 66 6.51 12.02 7.02
N ARG A 67 7.60 12.08 6.24
CA ARG A 67 9.00 12.02 6.68
C ARG A 67 9.31 10.78 7.51
N ILE A 68 8.89 9.62 7.01
CA ILE A 68 9.22 8.32 7.61
C ILE A 68 9.87 7.41 6.59
N ARG A 69 10.74 6.53 7.06
CA ARG A 69 11.32 5.43 6.28
C ARG A 69 11.11 4.13 7.02
N THR A 70 10.81 3.07 6.28
CA THR A 70 10.76 1.70 6.81
C THR A 70 12.04 0.99 6.39
N ILE A 71 12.76 0.44 7.34
CA ILE A 71 13.96 -0.36 7.10
C ILE A 71 13.58 -1.83 7.32
N VAL A 72 13.91 -2.64 6.33
CA VAL A 72 13.69 -4.08 6.34
C VAL A 72 15.05 -4.77 6.46
N PRO A 73 15.21 -5.78 7.34
CA PRO A 73 16.41 -6.59 7.42
C PRO A 73 16.76 -7.22 6.07
N PRO A 74 18.05 -7.27 5.69
CA PRO A 74 18.48 -7.75 4.38
C PRO A 74 18.13 -9.23 4.13
N ASP A 75 18.16 -10.06 5.16
CA ASP A 75 17.77 -11.48 5.13
C ASP A 75 16.29 -11.68 4.77
N LYS A 76 15.42 -10.72 5.11
CA LYS A 76 13.97 -10.80 4.84
C LYS A 76 13.53 -9.96 3.64
N ARG A 77 14.45 -9.25 2.99
CA ARG A 77 14.13 -8.28 1.93
C ARG A 77 13.41 -8.92 0.74
N ASN A 78 13.86 -10.08 0.26
CA ASN A 78 13.25 -10.73 -0.90
C ASN A 78 11.81 -11.20 -0.60
N LEU A 79 11.60 -11.80 0.56
CA LEU A 79 10.26 -12.21 1.00
C LEU A 79 9.35 -10.99 1.18
N TYR A 80 9.87 -9.92 1.79
CA TYR A 80 9.15 -8.65 1.94
C TYR A 80 8.74 -8.09 0.57
N LEU A 81 9.65 -7.99 -0.39
CA LEU A 81 9.34 -7.49 -1.74
C LEU A 81 8.23 -8.31 -2.41
N ALA A 82 8.28 -9.64 -2.29
CA ALA A 82 7.29 -10.51 -2.93
C ALA A 82 5.89 -10.44 -2.29
N THR A 83 5.80 -10.21 -0.98
CA THR A 83 4.55 -10.43 -0.23
C THR A 83 3.97 -9.19 0.45
N HIS A 84 4.78 -8.15 0.67
CA HIS A 84 4.35 -6.96 1.40
C HIS A 84 3.25 -6.18 0.68
N GLY A 85 3.35 -6.00 -0.64
CA GLY A 85 2.31 -5.32 -1.43
C GLY A 85 0.93 -5.97 -1.26
N THR A 86 0.89 -7.30 -1.34
CA THR A 86 -0.33 -8.11 -1.14
C THR A 86 -0.85 -8.00 0.28
N LEU A 87 0.00 -8.22 1.29
CA LEU A 87 -0.41 -8.12 2.70
C LEU A 87 -0.94 -6.73 2.99
N LYS A 88 -0.22 -5.68 2.59
CA LYS A 88 -0.64 -4.29 2.81
C LYS A 88 -2.00 -4.01 2.17
N THR A 89 -2.26 -4.54 0.98
CA THR A 89 -3.56 -4.42 0.31
C THR A 89 -4.66 -5.15 1.06
N ILE A 90 -4.40 -6.38 1.55
CA ILE A 90 -5.34 -7.12 2.40
C ILE A 90 -5.64 -6.34 3.70
N PHE A 91 -4.62 -5.85 4.39
CA PHE A 91 -4.81 -5.07 5.62
C PHE A 91 -5.55 -3.74 5.37
N LEU A 92 -5.39 -3.16 4.18
CA LEU A 92 -6.17 -1.99 3.76
C LEU A 92 -7.62 -2.33 3.46
N ALA A 93 -7.91 -3.49 2.85
CA ALA A 93 -9.29 -3.93 2.62
C ALA A 93 -10.08 -4.07 3.94
N PHE A 94 -9.39 -4.45 5.02
CA PHE A 94 -9.95 -4.49 6.38
C PHE A 94 -9.61 -3.26 7.23
N PHE A 95 -9.42 -2.09 6.59
CA PHE A 95 -8.97 -0.85 7.23
C PHE A 95 -9.57 -0.54 8.62
N PRO A 96 -10.89 -0.61 8.87
CA PRO A 96 -11.42 -0.30 10.20
C PRO A 96 -10.86 -1.21 11.28
N ILE A 97 -10.77 -2.51 11.01
CA ILE A 97 -10.24 -3.52 11.95
C ILE A 97 -8.74 -3.30 12.15
N THR A 98 -8.01 -3.08 11.05
CA THR A 98 -6.55 -2.96 11.08
C THR A 98 -6.08 -1.64 11.67
N MET A 99 -6.86 -0.58 11.52
CA MET A 99 -6.67 0.70 12.19
C MET A 99 -6.86 0.56 13.70
N ILE A 100 -7.92 -0.12 14.17
CA ILE A 100 -8.11 -0.39 15.61
C ILE A 100 -6.90 -1.16 16.16
N TYR A 101 -6.48 -2.23 15.48
CA TYR A 101 -5.28 -2.98 15.86
C TYR A 101 -4.04 -2.08 15.93
N TYR A 102 -3.84 -1.22 14.93
CA TYR A 102 -2.71 -0.29 14.87
C TYR A 102 -2.76 0.78 15.97
N ILE A 103 -3.94 1.26 16.36
CA ILE A 103 -4.10 2.22 17.46
C ILE A 103 -3.66 1.60 18.78
N ILE A 104 -4.03 0.34 19.02
CA ILE A 104 -3.72 -0.43 20.24
C ILE A 104 -2.24 -0.84 20.27
N LYS A 105 -1.76 -1.49 19.21
CA LYS A 105 -0.42 -2.12 19.19
C LYS A 105 0.69 -1.20 18.66
N LYS A 106 0.34 -0.03 18.09
CA LYS A 106 1.25 0.93 17.41
C LYS A 106 2.11 0.34 16.28
N ARG A 107 1.80 -0.90 15.86
CA ARG A 107 2.47 -1.67 14.80
C ARG A 107 1.42 -2.40 13.98
N LEU A 108 1.75 -2.70 12.72
CA LEU A 108 0.92 -3.56 11.88
C LEU A 108 1.31 -5.02 12.12
N PRO A 109 0.38 -5.99 11.95
CA PRO A 109 0.65 -7.40 12.24
C PRO A 109 1.86 -7.95 11.48
N TYR A 110 2.00 -7.55 10.22
CA TYR A 110 3.09 -7.97 9.35
C TYR A 110 4.44 -7.33 9.68
N ASP A 111 4.48 -6.24 10.47
CA ASP A 111 5.75 -5.61 10.87
C ASP A 111 6.61 -6.57 11.69
N ALA A 112 5.98 -7.37 12.55
CA ALA A 112 6.66 -8.36 13.37
C ALA A 112 7.24 -9.50 12.51
N TRP A 113 6.55 -9.88 11.43
CA TRP A 113 6.99 -10.96 10.55
C TRP A 113 8.27 -10.59 9.80
N TYR A 114 8.35 -9.35 9.31
CA TYR A 114 9.52 -8.86 8.58
C TYR A 114 10.56 -8.14 9.44
N GLY A 115 10.30 -7.93 10.73
CA GLY A 115 11.23 -7.17 11.60
C GLY A 115 11.39 -5.71 11.17
N ILE A 116 10.30 -5.09 10.70
CA ILE A 116 10.33 -3.73 10.12
C ILE A 116 10.60 -2.71 11.22
N THR A 117 11.62 -1.88 11.01
CA THR A 117 11.87 -0.71 11.85
C THR A 117 11.46 0.57 11.13
N VAL A 118 10.93 1.53 11.88
CA VAL A 118 10.43 2.80 11.33
C VAL A 118 11.32 3.92 11.84
N VAL A 119 12.01 4.58 10.93
CA VAL A 119 12.90 5.71 11.24
C VAL A 119 12.22 7.00 10.81
N LYS A 120 12.23 8.02 11.68
CA LYS A 120 11.82 9.37 11.31
C LYS A 120 12.99 10.04 10.60
N LYS A 121 12.70 10.66 9.46
CA LYS A 121 13.67 11.46 8.70
C LYS A 121 13.47 12.93 8.99
#